data_AF-A0A958XQ64-F1
#
_entry.id   AF-A0A958XQ64-F1
#
_cell.length_a   1.000
_cell.length_b   1.000
_cell.length_c   1.000
_cell.angle_alpha   90.00
_cell.angle_beta   90.00
_cell.angle_gamma   90.00
#
_symmetry.space_group_name_H-M   'P 1'
#
loop_
_entity.id
_entity.type
_entity.pdbx_description
1 polymer ?
#
loop_
_entity_poly.entity_id
_entity_poly.type
_entity_poly.pdbx_seq_one_letter_code
_entity_poly.pdbx_strand_id
1 'polypeptide(L)'
;MLSLFRNNQFTTVFFLALYVGLLHTAPALGLTPEPSSLPVSSGVLFEAWLGRIAANPLFNPLAAAVLVFIQAIVVNALVDEFRMLGERNWLPGMFYVLVSACLPDFLFLTPPLVAATFLPVAMRRIFKTYKQPAATTLIFDAGFWTMVAALFYPPAIFMLLAVYAGIHVMRAFKLKEQIVMLSGVITPIFLAWLWYFWTDRGGAFWGVQFGDLFHWHHFDLSIDLRTVLESIVIGLLFLIILLSYGTYSFRKLNQIQKYVGILYWFLFIAGLSALFQREAPPAHLLLLVPSMGIFLSMTFSAMKNALVAELCHLALLGYILFIQFASAHLTLAG
;
A
#
# COMPACT_ATOMS: atom_id res chain seq x y z
N MET A 1 18.03 -14.86 -9.28
CA MET A 1 16.76 -14.73 -8.52
C MET A 1 15.69 -13.94 -9.27
N LEU A 2 16.00 -12.77 -9.83
CA LEU A 2 15.00 -11.94 -10.53
C LEU A 2 14.45 -12.61 -11.81
N SER A 3 15.25 -13.45 -12.48
CA SER A 3 14.85 -14.24 -13.64
C SER A 3 13.70 -15.22 -13.35
N LEU A 4 13.56 -15.72 -12.12
CA LEU A 4 12.49 -16.64 -11.72
C LEU A 4 11.10 -16.00 -11.82
N PHE A 5 11.02 -14.67 -11.70
CA PHE A 5 9.78 -13.90 -11.76
C PHE A 5 9.52 -13.27 -13.13
N ARG A 6 10.49 -13.33 -14.06
CA ARG A 6 10.34 -12.90 -15.47
C ARG A 6 9.71 -14.00 -16.32
N ASN A 7 8.60 -14.58 -15.86
CA ASN A 7 7.82 -15.55 -16.61
C ASN A 7 6.32 -15.35 -16.35
N ASN A 8 5.47 -15.97 -17.16
CA ASN A 8 4.01 -15.95 -17.02
C ASN A 8 3.44 -17.29 -16.48
N GLN A 9 4.26 -18.11 -15.84
CA GLN A 9 3.84 -19.42 -15.34
C GLN A 9 3.13 -19.27 -13.99
N PHE A 10 2.02 -19.98 -13.81
CA PHE A 10 1.29 -19.98 -12.54
C PHE A 10 2.11 -20.60 -11.39
N THR A 11 3.02 -21.51 -11.70
CA THR A 11 3.96 -22.14 -10.74
C THR A 11 4.82 -21.12 -10.00
N THR A 12 5.05 -19.93 -10.59
CA THR A 12 5.82 -18.85 -9.97
C THR A 12 5.15 -18.25 -8.73
N VAL A 13 3.84 -18.46 -8.55
CA VAL A 13 3.14 -18.13 -7.31
C VAL A 13 3.76 -18.86 -6.11
N PHE A 14 4.22 -20.11 -6.29
CA PHE A 14 4.87 -20.86 -5.23
C PHE A 14 6.20 -20.21 -4.81
N PHE A 15 7.01 -19.75 -5.78
CA PHE A 15 8.22 -19.00 -5.48
C PHE A 15 7.92 -17.66 -4.81
N LEU A 16 6.81 -17.02 -5.17
CA LEU A 16 6.36 -15.80 -4.49
C LEU A 16 5.97 -16.08 -3.03
N ALA A 17 5.29 -17.19 -2.74
CA ALA A 17 4.98 -17.60 -1.38
C ALA A 17 6.24 -17.87 -0.55
N LEU A 18 7.22 -18.57 -1.13
CA LEU A 18 8.51 -18.82 -0.48
C LEU A 18 9.28 -17.51 -0.24
N TYR A 19 9.19 -16.55 -1.15
CA TYR A 19 9.81 -15.24 -1.04
C TYR A 19 9.19 -14.40 0.10
N VAL A 20 7.86 -14.41 0.23
CA VAL A 20 7.16 -13.80 1.38
C VAL A 20 7.59 -14.49 2.68
N GLY A 21 7.62 -15.82 2.69
CA GLY A 21 8.07 -16.60 3.84
C GLY A 21 9.48 -16.18 4.29
N LEU A 22 10.42 -16.10 3.35
CA LEU A 22 11.81 -15.69 3.60
C LEU A 22 11.91 -14.29 4.23
N LEU A 23 11.08 -13.34 3.80
CA LEU A 23 11.11 -11.97 4.33
C LEU A 23 10.36 -11.79 5.65
N HIS A 24 9.47 -12.72 5.99
CA HIS A 24 8.71 -12.73 7.25
C HIS A 24 9.25 -13.74 8.28
N THR A 25 10.33 -14.48 7.99
CA THR A 25 10.90 -15.44 8.97
C THR A 25 11.47 -14.75 10.20
N ALA A 26 12.12 -13.59 10.06
CA ALA A 26 12.73 -12.89 11.20
C ALA A 26 11.68 -12.41 12.22
N PRO A 27 10.56 -11.78 11.81
CA PRO A 27 9.43 -11.51 12.70
C PRO A 27 8.79 -12.75 13.30
N ALA A 28 8.61 -13.81 12.52
CA ALA A 28 7.99 -15.04 13.01
C ALA A 28 8.82 -15.74 14.10
N LEU A 29 10.14 -15.55 14.10
CA LEU A 29 11.06 -16.04 15.12
C LEU A 29 11.20 -15.08 16.32
N GLY A 30 10.48 -13.96 16.32
CA GLY A 30 10.55 -12.94 17.39
C GLY A 30 11.86 -12.15 17.40
N LEU A 31 12.62 -12.16 16.29
CA LEU A 31 13.90 -11.44 16.19
C LEU A 31 13.69 -9.96 15.89
N THR A 32 12.59 -9.57 15.25
CA THR A 32 12.28 -8.15 15.06
C THR A 32 11.44 -7.64 16.22
N PRO A 33 11.83 -6.56 16.90
CA PRO A 33 11.02 -5.98 17.96
C PRO A 33 9.67 -5.54 17.39
N GLU A 34 8.58 -5.82 18.12
CA GLU A 34 7.28 -5.25 17.77
C GLU A 34 7.38 -3.73 17.84
N PRO A 35 6.77 -3.00 16.87
CA PRO A 35 6.78 -1.55 16.87
C PRO A 35 6.27 -1.03 18.23
N SER A 36 7.06 -0.17 18.87
CA SER A 36 6.75 0.43 20.16
C SER A 36 5.42 1.18 20.07
N SER A 37 4.36 0.59 20.61
CA SER A 37 3.10 1.09 21.21
C SER A 37 2.61 2.53 20.95
N LEU A 38 2.97 3.18 19.85
CA LEU A 38 2.30 4.40 19.43
C LEU A 38 1.01 3.98 18.73
N PRO A 39 -0.16 4.50 19.15
CA PRO A 39 -1.42 4.12 18.55
C PRO A 39 -1.43 4.62 17.10
N VAL A 40 -1.06 3.74 16.18
CA VAL A 40 -1.41 3.92 14.77
C VAL A 40 -2.92 4.02 14.76
N SER A 41 -3.46 5.20 14.42
CA SER A 41 -4.90 5.48 14.41
C SER A 41 -5.67 4.27 13.86
N SER A 42 -6.37 3.55 14.73
CA SER A 42 -7.09 2.32 14.39
C SER A 42 -8.50 2.66 14.00
N GLY A 43 -8.93 2.18 12.83
CA GLY A 43 -10.32 2.34 12.40
C GLY A 43 -11.24 1.36 13.13
N VAL A 44 -12.53 1.68 13.14
CA VAL A 44 -13.55 0.89 13.84
C VAL A 44 -13.59 -0.58 13.39
N LEU A 45 -13.35 -0.87 12.10
CA LEU A 45 -13.35 -2.24 11.60
C LEU A 45 -12.09 -3.00 12.00
N PHE A 46 -10.95 -2.31 12.09
CA PHE A 46 -9.70 -2.96 12.50
C PHE A 46 -9.80 -3.41 13.96
N GLU A 47 -10.26 -2.54 14.86
CA GLU A 47 -10.43 -2.88 16.27
C GLU A 47 -11.42 -4.03 16.46
N ALA A 48 -12.54 -3.99 15.74
CA ALA A 48 -13.59 -4.99 15.86
C ALA A 48 -13.15 -6.37 15.36
N TRP A 49 -12.42 -6.45 14.24
CA TRP A 49 -12.18 -7.72 13.54
C TRP A 49 -10.76 -8.26 13.73
N LEU A 50 -9.76 -7.37 13.79
CA LEU A 50 -8.35 -7.73 13.73
C LEU A 50 -7.57 -7.36 14.99
N GLY A 51 -8.12 -6.53 15.87
CA GLY A 51 -7.44 -6.08 17.10
C GLY A 51 -6.96 -7.24 17.99
N ARG A 52 -7.75 -8.32 18.11
CA ARG A 52 -7.35 -9.52 18.88
C ARG A 52 -6.21 -10.31 18.23
N ILE A 53 -6.14 -10.31 16.90
CA ILE A 53 -5.10 -11.03 16.14
C ILE A 53 -3.80 -10.21 16.19
N ALA A 54 -3.91 -8.89 16.00
CA ALA A 54 -2.79 -7.96 16.07
C ALA A 54 -2.13 -7.91 17.46
N ALA A 55 -2.91 -8.12 18.53
CA ALA A 55 -2.39 -8.16 19.90
C ALA A 55 -1.61 -9.44 20.26
N ASN A 56 -1.62 -10.48 19.40
CA ASN A 56 -0.93 -11.73 19.69
C ASN A 56 0.42 -11.81 18.95
N PRO A 57 1.57 -11.86 19.65
CA PRO A 57 2.90 -11.78 19.03
C PRO A 57 3.21 -12.86 18.00
N LEU A 58 2.58 -14.04 18.09
CA LEU A 58 2.78 -15.12 17.14
C LEU A 58 1.88 -14.99 15.90
N PHE A 59 0.62 -14.61 16.11
CA PHE A 59 -0.35 -14.52 15.00
C PHE A 59 -0.21 -13.22 14.20
N ASN A 60 0.27 -12.16 14.82
CA ASN A 60 0.47 -10.85 14.20
C ASN A 60 1.38 -10.91 12.93
N PRO A 61 2.65 -11.35 13.00
CA PRO A 61 3.52 -11.43 11.83
C PRO A 61 3.06 -12.48 10.80
N LEU A 62 2.44 -13.58 11.24
CA LEU A 62 1.90 -14.61 10.36
C LEU A 62 0.72 -14.10 9.53
N ALA A 63 -0.21 -13.39 10.17
CA ALA A 63 -1.35 -12.77 9.50
C ALA A 63 -0.88 -11.69 8.50
N ALA A 64 0.14 -10.91 8.86
CA ALA A 64 0.77 -9.95 7.96
C ALA A 64 1.36 -10.63 6.72
N ALA A 65 2.11 -11.72 6.89
CA ALA A 65 2.71 -12.47 5.78
C ALA A 65 1.64 -13.01 4.81
N VAL A 66 0.56 -13.62 5.34
CA VAL A 66 -0.55 -14.12 4.54
C VAL A 66 -1.24 -12.97 3.79
N LEU A 67 -1.45 -11.83 4.45
CA LEU A 67 -2.07 -10.67 3.84
C LEU A 67 -1.21 -10.07 2.72
N VAL A 68 0.10 -9.90 2.96
CA VAL A 68 1.07 -9.43 1.96
C VAL A 68 1.11 -10.36 0.74
N PHE A 69 1.06 -11.68 0.96
CA PHE A 69 0.99 -12.66 -0.13
C PHE A 69 -0.26 -12.46 -1.00
N ILE A 70 -1.43 -12.30 -0.38
CA ILE A 70 -2.69 -12.03 -1.11
C ILE A 70 -2.61 -10.70 -1.87
N GLN A 71 -2.10 -9.65 -1.21
CA GLN A 71 -1.94 -8.33 -1.81
C GLN A 71 -1.01 -8.35 -3.02
N ALA A 72 0.10 -9.08 -2.95
CA ALA A 72 1.03 -9.25 -4.05
C ALA A 72 0.36 -9.90 -5.28
N ILE A 73 -0.48 -10.91 -5.07
CA ILE A 73 -1.26 -11.52 -6.15
C ILE A 73 -2.25 -10.52 -6.74
N VAL A 74 -2.95 -9.74 -5.92
CA VAL A 74 -3.91 -8.73 -6.37
C VAL A 74 -3.21 -7.64 -7.20
N VAL A 75 -2.04 -7.17 -6.75
CA VAL A 75 -1.23 -6.17 -7.47
C VAL A 75 -0.70 -6.74 -8.79
N ASN A 76 -0.27 -8.01 -8.81
CA ASN A 76 0.14 -8.66 -10.05
C ASN A 76 -1.02 -8.76 -11.05
N ALA A 77 -2.17 -9.23 -10.59
CA ALA A 77 -3.37 -9.36 -11.40
C ALA A 77 -3.84 -8.00 -11.95
N LEU A 78 -3.71 -6.92 -11.16
CA LEU A 78 -3.98 -5.55 -11.60
C LEU A 78 -3.09 -5.17 -12.79
N VAL A 79 -1.77 -5.31 -12.64
CA VAL A 79 -0.81 -4.93 -13.70
C VAL A 79 -0.99 -5.78 -14.97
N ASP A 80 -1.24 -7.08 -14.81
CA ASP A 80 -1.48 -8.01 -15.91
C ASP A 80 -2.79 -7.73 -16.67
N GLU A 81 -3.87 -7.41 -15.96
CA GLU A 81 -5.18 -7.10 -16.55
C GLU A 81 -5.10 -5.88 -17.48
N PHE A 82 -4.32 -4.87 -17.08
CA PHE A 82 -4.15 -3.63 -17.85
C PHE A 82 -2.90 -3.60 -18.74
N ARG A 83 -2.17 -4.72 -18.83
CA ARG A 83 -0.95 -4.90 -19.64
C ARG A 83 0.06 -3.75 -19.49
N MET A 84 0.27 -3.25 -18.27
CA MET A 84 1.09 -2.05 -18.07
C MET A 84 2.57 -2.29 -18.41
N LEU A 85 3.06 -3.52 -18.23
CA LEU A 85 4.42 -3.94 -18.57
C LEU A 85 4.59 -4.39 -20.03
N GLY A 86 3.51 -4.53 -20.81
CA GLY A 86 3.52 -5.12 -22.15
C GLY A 86 3.52 -6.65 -22.12
N GLU A 87 4.52 -7.26 -21.48
CA GLU A 87 4.59 -8.71 -21.24
C GLU A 87 4.09 -9.05 -19.83
N ARG A 88 3.42 -10.20 -19.71
CA ARG A 88 2.95 -10.70 -18.41
C ARG A 88 4.10 -11.32 -17.64
N ASN A 89 4.28 -10.89 -16.40
CA ASN A 89 5.29 -11.44 -15.51
C ASN A 89 4.89 -11.24 -14.04
N TRP A 90 5.62 -11.89 -13.13
CA TRP A 90 5.39 -11.83 -11.69
C TRP A 90 6.20 -10.73 -10.98
N LEU A 91 6.83 -9.81 -11.74
CA LEU A 91 7.59 -8.71 -11.15
C LEU A 91 6.75 -7.78 -10.27
N PRO A 92 5.51 -7.38 -10.65
CA PRO A 92 4.69 -6.51 -9.80
C PRO A 92 4.44 -7.10 -8.42
N GLY A 93 4.08 -8.38 -8.36
CA GLY A 93 3.85 -9.07 -7.09
C GLY A 93 5.13 -9.15 -6.25
N MET A 94 6.26 -9.53 -6.85
CA MET A 94 7.54 -9.62 -6.13
C MET A 94 8.01 -8.26 -5.61
N PHE A 95 7.91 -7.19 -6.41
CA PHE A 95 8.27 -5.84 -5.96
C PHE A 95 7.30 -5.29 -4.90
N TYR A 96 6.02 -5.68 -4.95
CA TYR A 96 5.10 -5.38 -3.85
C TYR A 96 5.60 -5.98 -2.53
N VAL A 97 5.95 -7.27 -2.53
CA VAL A 97 6.48 -7.96 -1.34
C VAL A 97 7.77 -7.31 -0.84
N LEU A 98 8.67 -6.94 -1.75
CA LEU A 98 9.92 -6.26 -1.41
C LEU A 98 9.68 -4.93 -0.71
N VAL A 99 8.80 -4.09 -1.26
CA VAL A 99 8.52 -2.78 -0.68
C VAL A 99 7.73 -2.92 0.62
N SER A 100 6.82 -3.88 0.74
CA SER A 100 6.12 -4.19 1.99
C SER A 100 7.01 -4.82 3.07
N ALA A 101 8.23 -5.24 2.73
CA ALA A 101 9.22 -5.72 3.70
C ALA A 101 10.36 -4.73 3.92
N CYS A 102 10.29 -3.53 3.31
CA CYS A 102 11.39 -2.58 3.28
C CYS A 102 11.74 -2.01 4.66
N LEU A 103 10.74 -1.92 5.55
CA LEU A 103 10.89 -1.48 6.93
C LEU A 103 10.49 -2.60 7.89
N PRO A 104 11.14 -2.74 9.06
CA PRO A 104 10.72 -3.69 10.09
C PRO A 104 9.26 -3.52 10.52
N ASP A 105 8.78 -2.27 10.60
CA ASP A 105 7.42 -1.94 11.03
C ASP A 105 6.33 -2.40 10.05
N PHE A 106 6.71 -2.72 8.81
CA PHE A 106 5.77 -3.21 7.78
C PHE A 106 5.48 -4.71 7.89
N LEU A 107 6.28 -5.43 8.67
CA LEU A 107 6.22 -6.88 8.76
C LEU A 107 5.12 -7.39 9.71
N PHE A 108 4.45 -6.46 10.41
CA PHE A 108 3.37 -6.72 11.36
C PHE A 108 2.01 -6.31 10.79
N LEU A 109 0.95 -6.92 11.32
CA LEU A 109 -0.44 -6.65 10.98
C LEU A 109 -0.87 -5.32 11.60
N THR A 110 -0.67 -4.26 10.82
CA THR A 110 -1.05 -2.90 11.20
C THR A 110 -2.30 -2.43 10.45
N PRO A 111 -3.06 -1.45 10.98
CA PRO A 111 -4.22 -0.90 10.27
C PRO A 111 -3.90 -0.40 8.84
N PRO A 112 -2.78 0.32 8.59
CA PRO A 112 -2.39 0.72 7.24
C PRO A 112 -2.14 -0.46 6.29
N LEU A 113 -1.58 -1.58 6.78
CA LEU A 113 -1.36 -2.78 5.95
C LEU A 113 -2.70 -3.33 5.44
N VAL A 114 -3.70 -3.39 6.31
CA VAL A 114 -5.04 -3.87 5.95
C VAL A 114 -5.71 -2.92 4.96
N ALA A 115 -5.61 -1.61 5.20
CA ALA A 115 -6.13 -0.60 4.29
C ALA A 115 -5.48 -0.65 2.89
N ALA A 116 -4.17 -0.93 2.81
CA ALA A 116 -3.44 -1.06 1.56
C ALA A 116 -4.02 -2.17 0.65
N THR A 117 -4.70 -3.18 1.20
CA THR A 117 -5.37 -4.26 0.43
C THR A 117 -6.43 -3.72 -0.53
N PHE A 118 -7.15 -2.67 -0.11
CA PHE A 118 -8.29 -2.15 -0.86
C PHE A 118 -7.87 -1.12 -1.92
N LEU A 119 -6.66 -0.56 -1.83
CA LEU A 119 -6.18 0.44 -2.79
C LEU A 119 -5.99 -0.13 -4.21
N PRO A 120 -5.32 -1.29 -4.42
CA PRO A 120 -5.29 -1.94 -5.73
C PRO A 120 -6.69 -2.25 -6.28
N VAL A 121 -7.63 -2.62 -5.41
CA VAL A 121 -9.02 -2.89 -5.81
C VAL A 121 -9.69 -1.61 -6.31
N ALA A 122 -9.51 -0.48 -5.61
CA ALA A 122 -10.00 0.82 -6.05
C ALA A 122 -9.34 1.27 -7.38
N MET A 123 -8.01 1.16 -7.49
CA MET A 123 -7.25 1.45 -8.72
C MET A 123 -7.79 0.64 -9.90
N ARG A 124 -8.04 -0.66 -9.71
CA ARG A 124 -8.63 -1.54 -10.72
C ARG A 124 -9.95 -1.00 -11.24
N ARG A 125 -10.83 -0.53 -10.35
CA ARG A 125 -12.14 0.03 -10.72
C ARG A 125 -11.98 1.30 -11.53
N ILE A 126 -11.09 2.21 -11.12
CA ILE A 126 -10.76 3.44 -11.85
C ILE A 126 -10.20 3.10 -13.25
N PHE A 127 -9.28 2.14 -13.36
CA PHE A 127 -8.65 1.77 -14.62
C PHE A 127 -9.66 1.22 -15.64
N LYS A 128 -10.66 0.45 -15.18
CA LYS A 128 -11.78 -0.04 -16.01
C LYS A 128 -12.69 1.06 -16.53
N THR A 129 -12.65 2.26 -15.97
CA THR A 129 -13.49 3.36 -16.45
C THR A 129 -13.02 3.95 -17.78
N TYR A 130 -11.82 3.57 -18.25
CA TYR A 130 -11.26 4.01 -19.52
C TYR A 130 -12.18 3.66 -20.69
N LYS A 131 -12.63 4.68 -21.44
CA LYS A 131 -13.49 4.50 -22.63
C LYS A 131 -14.76 3.65 -22.39
N GLN A 132 -15.18 3.48 -21.14
CA GLN A 132 -16.34 2.68 -20.79
C GLN A 132 -17.61 3.54 -20.83
N PRO A 133 -18.63 3.24 -21.65
CA PRO A 133 -19.82 4.10 -21.75
C PRO A 133 -20.61 4.16 -20.43
N ALA A 134 -20.81 3.02 -19.78
CA ALA A 134 -21.47 2.89 -18.48
C ALA A 134 -20.44 2.58 -17.38
N ALA A 135 -19.91 3.62 -16.73
CA ALA A 135 -18.92 3.49 -15.65
C ALA A 135 -19.46 3.82 -14.25
N THR A 136 -20.76 4.04 -14.11
CA THR A 136 -21.41 4.40 -12.85
C THR A 136 -21.10 3.39 -11.73
N THR A 137 -21.24 2.09 -11.99
CA THR A 137 -20.93 1.03 -11.01
C THR A 137 -19.46 1.02 -10.63
N LEU A 138 -18.56 1.20 -11.60
CA LEU A 138 -17.11 1.24 -11.35
C LEU A 138 -16.71 2.44 -10.49
N ILE A 139 -17.35 3.59 -10.71
CA ILE A 139 -17.08 4.82 -9.95
C ILE A 139 -17.62 4.69 -8.52
N PHE A 140 -18.80 4.10 -8.35
CA PHE A 140 -19.33 3.73 -7.04
C PHE A 140 -18.36 2.79 -6.30
N ASP A 141 -17.94 1.70 -6.96
CA ASP A 141 -17.05 0.70 -6.37
C ASP A 141 -15.71 1.32 -5.95
N ALA A 142 -15.16 2.25 -6.75
CA ALA A 142 -13.90 2.92 -6.41
C ALA A 142 -14.01 3.70 -5.10
N GLY A 143 -15.05 4.52 -4.94
CA GLY A 143 -15.31 5.24 -3.69
C GLY A 143 -15.62 4.31 -2.52
N PHE A 144 -16.41 3.25 -2.78
CA PHE A 144 -16.77 2.24 -1.79
C PHE A 144 -15.54 1.54 -1.20
N TRP A 145 -14.67 0.98 -2.05
CA TRP A 145 -13.48 0.24 -1.59
C TRP A 145 -12.48 1.14 -0.88
N THR A 146 -12.30 2.38 -1.33
CA THR A 146 -11.43 3.34 -0.64
C THR A 146 -11.98 3.72 0.72
N MET A 147 -13.30 3.88 0.87
CA MET A 147 -13.88 4.18 2.17
C MET A 147 -13.90 2.96 3.10
N VAL A 148 -14.02 1.74 2.58
CA VAL A 148 -13.77 0.52 3.35
C VAL A 148 -12.33 0.50 3.88
N ALA A 149 -11.34 0.90 3.06
CA ALA A 149 -9.96 1.06 3.52
C ALA A 149 -9.86 2.06 4.68
N ALA A 150 -10.56 3.19 4.58
CA ALA A 150 -10.60 4.21 5.62
C ALA A 150 -11.24 3.72 6.92
N LEU A 151 -12.21 2.81 6.88
CA LEU A 151 -12.79 2.21 8.09
C LEU A 151 -11.84 1.25 8.82
N PHE A 152 -10.81 0.72 8.15
CA PHE A 152 -9.72 0.00 8.81
C PHE A 152 -8.62 0.95 9.29
N TYR A 153 -8.28 1.96 8.49
CA TYR A 153 -7.29 2.97 8.80
C TYR A 153 -7.80 4.36 8.44
N PRO A 154 -8.26 5.17 9.42
CA PRO A 154 -8.91 6.45 9.15
C PRO A 154 -8.18 7.37 8.17
N PRO A 155 -6.85 7.53 8.23
CA PRO A 155 -6.11 8.39 7.30
C PRO A 155 -6.17 7.92 5.82
N ALA A 156 -6.56 6.68 5.54
CA ALA A 156 -6.81 6.25 4.17
C ALA A 156 -7.99 6.98 3.51
N ILE A 157 -8.81 7.73 4.25
CA ILE A 157 -9.84 8.63 3.69
C ILE A 157 -9.25 9.65 2.72
N PHE A 158 -8.01 10.10 2.94
CA PHE A 158 -7.33 11.02 2.04
C PHE A 158 -7.14 10.43 0.64
N MET A 159 -7.07 9.10 0.50
CA MET A 159 -7.00 8.43 -0.79
C MET A 159 -8.22 8.69 -1.69
N LEU A 160 -9.35 9.17 -1.13
CA LEU A 160 -10.49 9.61 -1.94
C LEU A 160 -10.10 10.77 -2.88
N LEU A 161 -9.13 11.61 -2.50
CA LEU A 161 -8.62 12.65 -3.39
C LEU A 161 -7.86 12.05 -4.58
N ALA A 162 -7.11 10.97 -4.36
CA ALA A 162 -6.45 10.22 -5.44
C ALA A 162 -7.47 9.52 -6.35
N VAL A 163 -8.56 8.97 -5.78
CA VAL A 163 -9.67 8.39 -6.55
C VAL A 163 -10.35 9.45 -7.41
N TYR A 164 -10.67 10.61 -6.83
CA TYR A 164 -11.30 11.74 -7.52
C TYR A 164 -10.41 12.22 -8.68
N ALA A 165 -9.14 12.51 -8.40
CA ALA A 165 -8.18 12.91 -9.43
C ALA A 165 -8.03 11.82 -10.50
N GLY A 166 -7.99 10.54 -10.10
CA GLY A 166 -7.86 9.42 -11.01
C GLY A 166 -9.05 9.28 -11.96
N ILE A 167 -10.29 9.46 -11.48
CA ILE A 167 -11.48 9.50 -12.35
C ILE A 167 -11.37 10.64 -13.36
N HIS A 168 -10.89 11.82 -12.95
CA HIS A 168 -10.68 12.97 -13.83
C HIS A 168 -9.58 12.78 -14.88
N VAL A 169 -8.54 12.02 -14.57
CA VAL A 169 -7.53 11.60 -15.57
C VAL A 169 -8.16 10.70 -16.64
N MET A 170 -9.09 9.83 -16.23
CA MET A 170 -9.71 8.87 -17.14
C MET A 170 -10.82 9.47 -18.00
N ARG A 171 -11.63 10.36 -17.42
CA ARG A 171 -12.91 10.82 -17.98
C ARG A 171 -13.14 12.30 -17.71
N ALA A 172 -13.90 12.92 -18.61
CA ALA A 172 -14.37 14.29 -18.42
C ALA A 172 -15.33 14.40 -17.22
N PHE A 173 -15.33 15.56 -16.58
CA PHE A 173 -16.17 15.85 -15.43
C PHE A 173 -17.67 15.72 -15.78
N LYS A 174 -18.42 14.94 -15.00
CA LYS A 174 -19.88 14.83 -15.06
C LYS A 174 -20.45 14.82 -13.65
N LEU A 175 -21.37 15.74 -13.33
CA LEU A 175 -21.99 15.84 -12.00
C LEU A 175 -22.62 14.51 -11.53
N LYS A 176 -23.31 13.81 -12.43
CA LYS A 176 -23.88 12.48 -12.13
C LYS A 176 -22.83 11.49 -11.63
N GLU A 177 -21.64 11.46 -12.24
CA GLU A 177 -20.56 10.56 -11.84
C GLU A 177 -19.99 10.95 -10.47
N GLN A 178 -19.97 12.24 -10.12
CA GLN A 178 -19.52 12.71 -8.80
C GLN A 178 -20.50 12.32 -7.68
N ILE A 179 -21.81 12.48 -7.91
CA ILE A 179 -22.85 12.06 -6.96
C ILE A 179 -22.75 10.54 -6.71
N VAL A 180 -22.46 9.77 -7.77
CA VAL A 180 -22.29 8.32 -7.66
C VAL A 180 -21.04 7.95 -6.85
N MET A 181 -19.91 8.63 -7.07
CA MET A 181 -18.72 8.45 -6.24
C MET A 181 -19.02 8.72 -4.77
N LEU A 182 -19.69 9.84 -4.47
CA LEU A 182 -20.08 10.21 -3.10
C LEU A 182 -21.03 9.17 -2.49
N SER A 183 -21.98 8.64 -3.26
CA SER A 183 -22.85 7.56 -2.78
C SER A 183 -22.07 6.29 -2.42
N GLY A 184 -21.01 5.98 -3.19
CA GLY A 184 -20.07 4.89 -2.91
C GLY A 184 -19.33 5.10 -1.60
N VAL A 185 -18.90 6.33 -1.31
CA VAL A 185 -18.23 6.70 -0.05
C VAL A 185 -19.18 6.66 1.14
N ILE A 186 -20.40 7.20 1.00
CA ILE A 186 -21.36 7.27 2.09
C ILE A 186 -21.84 5.88 2.52
N THR A 187 -22.01 4.96 1.59
CA THR A 187 -22.55 3.61 1.86
C THR A 187 -21.82 2.85 2.98
N PRO A 188 -20.49 2.63 2.92
CA PRO A 188 -19.78 1.89 3.96
C PRO A 188 -19.73 2.67 5.30
N ILE A 189 -19.61 4.00 5.28
CA ILE A 189 -19.69 4.83 6.50
C ILE A 189 -21.04 4.63 7.17
N PHE A 190 -22.11 4.74 6.40
CA PHE A 190 -23.47 4.61 6.88
C PHE A 190 -23.72 3.23 7.50
N LEU A 191 -23.29 2.15 6.83
CA LEU A 191 -23.43 0.79 7.35
C LEU A 191 -22.63 0.57 8.65
N ALA A 192 -21.39 1.06 8.70
CA ALA A 192 -20.56 0.95 9.91
C ALA A 192 -21.14 1.77 11.07
N TRP A 193 -21.58 3.00 10.80
CA TRP A 193 -22.22 3.85 11.80
C TRP A 193 -23.54 3.26 12.30
N LEU A 194 -24.36 2.69 11.41
CA LEU A 194 -25.64 2.05 11.77
C LEU A 194 -25.44 0.90 12.76
N TRP A 195 -24.39 0.09 12.57
CA TRP A 195 -24.02 -0.97 13.52
C TRP A 195 -23.61 -0.41 14.89
N TYR A 196 -22.81 0.65 14.92
CA TYR A 196 -22.43 1.33 16.16
C TYR A 196 -23.63 1.98 16.85
N PHE A 197 -24.56 2.55 16.07
CA PHE A 197 -25.81 3.10 16.59
C PHE A 197 -26.67 2.01 17.22
N TRP A 198 -26.81 0.84 16.56
CA TRP A 198 -27.56 -0.30 17.10
C TRP A 198 -26.99 -0.84 18.42
N THR A 199 -25.69 -0.70 18.64
CA THR A 199 -24.99 -1.15 19.86
C THR A 199 -24.88 -0.06 20.93
N ASP A 200 -25.65 1.03 20.80
CA ASP A 200 -25.66 2.20 21.70
C ASP A 200 -24.28 2.89 21.83
N ARG A 201 -23.45 2.77 20.78
CA ARG A 201 -22.10 3.35 20.67
C ARG A 201 -21.97 4.33 19.51
N GLY A 202 -23.09 4.85 19.00
CA GLY A 202 -23.11 5.74 17.83
C GLY A 202 -22.27 7.01 17.99
N GLY A 203 -22.18 7.56 19.21
CA GLY A 203 -21.31 8.70 19.52
C GLY A 203 -19.81 8.36 19.47
N ALA A 204 -19.43 7.16 19.91
CA ALA A 204 -18.03 6.72 19.93
C ALA A 204 -17.45 6.52 18.52
N PHE A 205 -18.30 6.13 17.55
CA PHE A 205 -17.89 5.98 16.15
C PHE A 205 -17.21 7.22 15.60
N TRP A 206 -17.78 8.41 15.83
CA TRP A 206 -17.23 9.66 15.30
C TRP A 206 -15.87 10.00 15.92
N GLY A 207 -15.70 9.71 17.22
CA GLY A 207 -14.42 9.90 17.92
C GLY A 207 -13.33 8.99 17.36
N VAL A 208 -13.60 7.68 17.24
CA VAL A 208 -12.61 6.70 16.74
C VAL A 208 -12.29 6.93 15.27
N GLN A 209 -13.31 7.18 14.43
CA GLN A 209 -13.14 7.22 12.98
C GLN A 209 -12.70 8.59 12.45
N PHE A 210 -13.03 9.68 13.13
CA PHE A 210 -12.76 11.04 12.63
C PHE A 210 -12.04 11.96 13.63
N GLY A 211 -11.88 11.56 14.90
CA GLY A 211 -11.28 12.38 15.94
C GLY A 211 -9.82 12.76 15.67
N ASP A 212 -9.01 11.78 15.23
CA ASP A 212 -7.56 11.95 15.06
C ASP A 212 -7.13 12.22 13.60
N LEU A 213 -8.07 12.57 12.70
CA LEU A 213 -7.76 12.69 11.26
C LEU A 213 -6.93 13.92 10.90
N PHE A 214 -7.12 15.03 11.62
CA PHE A 214 -6.54 16.32 11.28
C PHE A 214 -5.69 16.85 12.44
N HIS A 215 -4.47 16.34 12.53
CA HIS A 215 -3.45 16.92 13.39
C HIS A 215 -2.29 17.40 12.54
N TRP A 216 -1.78 18.59 12.86
CA TRP A 216 -0.55 19.04 12.25
C TRP A 216 0.60 18.17 12.75
N HIS A 217 1.45 17.72 11.83
CA HIS A 217 2.60 16.91 12.18
C HIS A 217 3.54 17.68 13.11
N HIS A 218 3.83 17.11 14.28
CA HIS A 218 4.89 17.61 15.14
C HIS A 218 6.20 16.96 14.70
N PHE A 219 7.11 17.78 14.17
CA PHE A 219 8.46 17.34 13.82
C PHE A 219 9.28 17.17 15.11
N ASP A 220 9.13 16.02 15.76
CA ASP A 220 10.09 15.60 16.78
C ASP A 220 11.34 15.09 16.07
N LEU A 221 12.34 15.96 15.99
CA LEU A 221 13.66 15.65 15.42
C LEU A 221 14.49 14.80 16.40
N SER A 222 13.93 13.71 16.91
CA SER A 222 14.72 12.69 17.60
C SER A 222 15.56 11.97 16.54
N ILE A 223 16.82 12.40 16.40
CA ILE A 223 17.78 11.80 15.46
C ILE A 223 18.20 10.44 16.03
N ASP A 224 17.40 9.43 15.76
CA ASP A 224 17.80 8.03 15.92
C ASP A 224 18.34 7.50 14.60
N LEU A 225 19.38 6.67 14.66
CA LEU A 225 20.01 6.10 13.46
C LEU A 225 19.01 5.24 12.68
N ARG A 226 18.07 4.57 13.36
CA ARG A 226 17.01 3.78 12.73
C ARG A 226 16.10 4.64 11.86
N THR A 227 15.48 5.67 12.43
CA THR A 227 14.55 6.55 11.71
C THR A 227 15.21 7.28 10.54
N VAL A 228 16.49 7.65 10.67
CA VAL A 228 17.27 8.22 9.57
C VAL A 228 17.46 7.22 8.43
N LEU A 229 17.86 5.98 8.72
CA LEU A 229 18.06 4.94 7.70
C LEU A 229 16.75 4.61 6.97
N GLU A 230 15.65 4.47 7.70
CA GLU A 230 14.32 4.18 7.15
C GLU A 230 13.86 5.31 6.21
N SER A 231 14.02 6.57 6.66
CA SER A 231 13.67 7.75 5.88
C SER A 231 14.52 7.89 4.61
N ILE A 232 15.82 7.61 4.68
CA ILE A 232 16.73 7.64 3.52
C ILE A 232 16.28 6.64 2.47
N VAL A 233 15.93 5.41 2.86
CA VAL A 233 15.56 4.37 1.89
C VAL A 233 14.24 4.69 1.21
N ILE A 234 13.22 5.12 1.96
CA ILE A 234 11.94 5.51 1.36
C ILE A 234 12.13 6.74 0.46
N GLY A 235 12.91 7.72 0.90
CA GLY A 235 13.25 8.90 0.11
C GLY A 235 13.99 8.54 -1.19
N LEU A 236 14.93 7.59 -1.14
CA LEU A 236 15.65 7.09 -2.31
C LEU A 236 14.74 6.33 -3.26
N LEU A 237 13.87 5.46 -2.76
CA LEU A 237 12.88 4.77 -3.59
C LEU A 237 11.91 5.76 -4.26
N PHE A 238 11.45 6.75 -3.52
CA PHE A 238 10.59 7.81 -4.05
C PHE A 238 11.32 8.63 -5.13
N LEU A 239 12.59 8.99 -4.90
CA LEU A 239 13.42 9.69 -5.89
C LEU A 239 13.61 8.86 -7.16
N ILE A 240 13.89 7.55 -7.05
CA ILE A 240 13.99 6.64 -8.21
C ILE A 240 12.69 6.67 -9.03
N ILE A 241 11.54 6.66 -8.36
CA ILE A 241 10.22 6.70 -9.02
C ILE A 241 10.01 8.04 -9.73
N LEU A 242 10.41 9.17 -9.15
CA LEU A 242 10.29 10.48 -9.78
C LEU A 242 11.22 10.62 -11.01
N LEU A 243 12.49 10.25 -10.86
CA LEU A 243 13.48 10.33 -11.94
C LEU A 243 13.15 9.40 -13.11
N SER A 244 12.45 8.30 -12.84
CA SER A 244 12.08 7.30 -13.84
C SER A 244 10.80 7.63 -14.62
N TYR A 245 10.23 8.84 -14.47
CA TYR A 245 9.00 9.26 -15.17
C TYR A 245 9.05 9.04 -16.69
N GLY A 246 10.20 9.34 -17.31
CA GLY A 246 10.42 9.12 -18.75
C GLY A 246 10.26 7.64 -19.15
N THR A 247 10.68 6.71 -18.29
CA THR A 247 10.55 5.26 -18.53
C THR A 247 9.09 4.79 -18.46
N TYR A 248 8.29 5.44 -17.61
CA TYR A 248 6.90 5.06 -17.37
C TYR A 248 5.93 5.62 -18.41
N SER A 249 6.22 6.82 -18.95
CA SER A 249 5.25 7.57 -19.76
C SER A 249 5.68 7.74 -21.23
N PHE A 250 6.98 7.79 -21.52
CA PHE A 250 7.46 8.12 -22.87
C PHE A 250 7.22 6.98 -23.86
N ARG A 251 6.65 7.29 -25.04
CA ARG A 251 6.33 6.35 -26.13
C ARG A 251 5.38 5.19 -25.76
N LYS A 252 4.73 5.25 -24.60
CA LYS A 252 3.67 4.31 -24.23
C LYS A 252 2.32 4.76 -24.80
N LEU A 253 1.38 3.83 -24.93
CA LEU A 253 0.01 4.13 -25.34
C LEU A 253 -0.62 5.15 -24.36
N ASN A 254 -1.44 6.08 -24.86
CA ASN A 254 -2.14 7.08 -24.04
C ASN A 254 -2.92 6.46 -22.86
N GLN A 255 -3.40 5.23 -23.02
CA GLN A 255 -4.07 4.47 -21.95
C GLN A 255 -3.11 4.16 -20.78
N ILE A 256 -1.89 3.71 -21.07
CA ILE A 256 -0.87 3.38 -20.05
C ILE A 256 -0.40 4.65 -19.34
N GLN A 257 -0.22 5.75 -20.08
CA GLN A 257 0.14 7.05 -19.49
C GLN A 257 -0.89 7.52 -18.45
N LYS A 258 -2.18 7.31 -18.72
CA LYS A 258 -3.25 7.62 -17.75
C LYS A 258 -3.18 6.74 -16.51
N TYR A 259 -2.92 5.43 -16.66
CA TYR A 259 -2.74 4.53 -15.51
C TYR A 259 -1.55 4.94 -14.65
N VAL A 260 -0.43 5.29 -15.28
CA VAL A 260 0.74 5.85 -14.61
C VAL A 260 0.41 7.14 -13.88
N GLY A 261 -0.36 8.05 -14.50
CA GLY A 261 -0.82 9.28 -13.86
C GLY A 261 -1.66 9.03 -12.60
N ILE A 262 -2.53 8.01 -12.61
CA ILE A 262 -3.31 7.62 -11.43
C ILE A 262 -2.39 7.06 -10.33
N LEU A 263 -1.42 6.21 -10.67
CA LEU A 263 -0.47 5.68 -9.68
C LEU A 263 0.33 6.81 -9.01
N TYR A 264 0.70 7.85 -9.77
CA TYR A 264 1.31 9.06 -9.21
C TYR A 264 0.38 9.81 -8.26
N TRP A 265 -0.91 9.93 -8.57
CA TRP A 265 -1.88 10.52 -7.64
C TRP A 265 -1.99 9.73 -6.33
N PHE A 266 -2.08 8.40 -6.40
CA PHE A 266 -2.08 7.57 -5.19
C PHE A 266 -0.78 7.71 -4.39
N LEU A 267 0.37 7.73 -5.07
CA LEU A 267 1.68 7.93 -4.44
C LEU A 267 1.78 9.31 -3.76
N PHE A 268 1.39 10.36 -4.47
CA PHE A 268 1.46 11.74 -3.98
C PHE A 268 0.53 11.95 -2.78
N ILE A 269 -0.72 11.49 -2.87
CA ILE A 269 -1.69 11.65 -1.79
C ILE A 269 -1.33 10.80 -0.56
N ALA A 270 -0.73 9.61 -0.74
CA ALA A 270 -0.25 8.79 0.38
C ALA A 270 0.96 9.40 1.08
N GLY A 271 1.84 10.09 0.35
CA GLY A 271 2.91 10.88 0.97
C GLY A 271 2.36 12.10 1.69
N LEU A 272 1.40 12.80 1.06
CA LEU A 272 0.76 14.00 1.63
C LEU A 272 -0.04 13.69 2.90
N SER A 273 -0.70 12.52 2.97
CA SER A 273 -1.48 12.12 4.15
C SER A 273 -0.62 11.97 5.41
N ALA A 274 0.69 11.72 5.26
CA ALA A 274 1.61 11.62 6.40
C ALA A 274 1.74 12.97 7.14
N LEU A 275 1.58 14.10 6.44
CA LEU A 275 1.68 15.44 7.02
C LEU A 275 0.50 15.81 7.93
N PHE A 276 -0.61 15.08 7.80
CA PHE A 276 -1.83 15.28 8.61
C PHE A 276 -1.89 14.33 9.82
N GLN A 277 -0.81 13.60 10.10
CA GLN A 277 -0.71 12.72 11.28
C GLN A 277 0.16 13.39 12.35
N ARG A 278 -0.32 13.40 13.60
CA ARG A 278 0.36 14.01 14.75
C ARG A 278 1.80 13.49 14.90
N GLU A 279 1.92 12.17 14.89
CA GLU A 279 3.16 11.42 14.74
C GLU A 279 2.88 10.47 13.57
N ALA A 280 3.68 10.53 12.50
CA ALA A 280 3.50 9.66 11.35
C ALA A 280 4.31 8.39 11.62
N PRO A 281 3.68 7.30 12.14
CA PRO A 281 4.42 6.06 12.36
C PRO A 281 4.96 5.59 11.00
N PRO A 282 6.13 4.94 10.94
CA PRO A 282 6.67 4.42 9.69
C PRO A 282 5.63 3.58 8.94
N ALA A 283 4.82 2.80 9.67
CA ALA A 283 3.69 2.03 9.16
C ALA A 283 2.67 2.81 8.31
N HIS A 284 2.49 4.13 8.49
CA HIS A 284 1.64 4.96 7.62
C HIS A 284 2.06 4.87 6.14
N LEU A 285 3.37 4.75 5.90
CA LEU A 285 3.96 4.71 4.56
C LEU A 285 3.59 3.42 3.79
N LEU A 286 2.94 2.44 4.45
CA LEU A 286 2.33 1.29 3.78
C LEU A 286 1.30 1.68 2.70
N LEU A 287 0.67 2.85 2.83
CA LEU A 287 -0.26 3.35 1.80
C LEU A 287 0.45 3.65 0.46
N LEU A 288 1.77 3.89 0.45
CA LEU A 288 2.56 4.11 -0.76
C LEU A 288 2.88 2.79 -1.49
N VAL A 289 2.92 1.68 -0.76
CA VAL A 289 3.45 0.38 -1.22
C VAL A 289 2.76 -0.15 -2.48
N PRO A 290 1.41 -0.11 -2.61
CA PRO A 290 0.73 -0.52 -3.84
C PRO A 290 1.25 0.18 -5.10
N SER A 291 1.42 1.51 -5.04
CA SER A 291 1.93 2.29 -6.17
C SER A 291 3.43 2.08 -6.39
N MET A 292 4.22 2.07 -5.31
CA MET A 292 5.68 1.89 -5.38
C MET A 292 6.06 0.53 -5.97
N GLY A 293 5.40 -0.56 -5.56
CA GLY A 293 5.66 -1.89 -6.10
C GLY A 293 5.42 -1.98 -7.60
N ILE A 294 4.34 -1.35 -8.09
CA ILE A 294 4.04 -1.28 -9.53
C ILE A 294 5.09 -0.45 -10.27
N PHE A 295 5.47 0.73 -9.74
CA PHE A 295 6.48 1.57 -10.37
C PHE A 295 7.84 0.89 -10.46
N LEU A 296 8.30 0.25 -9.37
CA LEU A 296 9.56 -0.49 -9.36
C LEU A 296 9.54 -1.65 -10.36
N SER A 297 8.43 -2.37 -10.45
CA SER A 297 8.26 -3.39 -11.47
C SER A 297 8.41 -2.85 -12.89
N MET A 298 7.85 -1.66 -13.19
CA MET A 298 8.04 -1.01 -14.49
C MET A 298 9.49 -0.64 -14.75
N THR A 299 10.21 -0.11 -13.76
CA THR A 299 11.62 0.28 -13.91
C THR A 299 12.49 -0.95 -14.19
N PHE A 300 12.32 -2.01 -13.41
CA PHE A 300 13.08 -3.24 -13.57
C PHE A 300 12.72 -4.03 -14.83
N SER A 301 11.49 -3.90 -15.32
CA SER A 301 11.09 -4.46 -16.61
C SER A 301 11.70 -3.69 -17.78
N ALA A 302 11.97 -2.39 -17.63
CA ALA A 302 12.57 -1.56 -18.68
C ALA A 302 14.11 -1.64 -18.74
N MET A 303 14.76 -2.14 -17.69
CA MET A 303 16.22 -2.30 -17.65
C MET A 303 16.71 -3.34 -18.67
N LYS A 304 17.53 -2.87 -19.62
CA LYS A 304 18.12 -3.71 -20.68
C LYS A 304 19.20 -4.67 -20.15
N ASN A 305 20.02 -4.20 -19.21
CA ASN A 305 21.10 -5.01 -18.65
C ASN A 305 20.57 -5.88 -17.50
N ALA A 306 20.45 -7.18 -17.75
CA ALA A 306 19.95 -8.14 -16.77
C ALA A 306 20.83 -8.21 -15.51
N LEU A 307 22.15 -8.05 -15.65
CA LEU A 307 23.08 -8.08 -14.52
C LEU A 307 22.86 -6.91 -13.56
N VAL A 308 22.69 -5.69 -14.09
CA VAL A 308 22.41 -4.49 -13.27
C VAL A 308 21.08 -4.65 -12.54
N ALA A 309 20.04 -5.13 -13.24
CA ALA A 309 18.75 -5.39 -12.62
C ALA A 309 18.85 -6.42 -11.49
N GLU A 310 19.62 -7.49 -11.68
CA GLU A 310 19.81 -8.52 -10.66
C GLU A 310 20.61 -8.01 -9.46
N LEU A 311 21.68 -7.25 -9.70
CA LEU A 311 22.48 -6.61 -8.64
C LEU A 311 21.65 -5.61 -7.82
N CYS A 312 20.86 -4.74 -8.46
CA CYS A 312 20.00 -3.80 -7.75
C CYS A 312 18.93 -4.51 -6.90
N HIS A 313 18.34 -5.58 -7.43
CA HIS A 313 17.38 -6.40 -6.68
C HIS A 313 18.04 -7.08 -5.47
N LEU A 314 19.22 -7.69 -5.66
CA LEU A 314 19.95 -8.35 -4.57
C LEU A 314 20.43 -7.35 -3.52
N ALA A 315 20.84 -6.15 -3.92
CA ALA A 315 21.20 -5.08 -2.99
C ALA A 315 20.00 -4.68 -2.12
N LEU A 316 18.82 -4.53 -2.70
CA LEU A 316 17.60 -4.20 -1.96
C LEU A 316 17.18 -5.34 -1.01
N LEU A 317 17.22 -6.59 -1.48
CA LEU A 317 16.95 -7.76 -0.63
C LEU A 317 17.97 -7.88 0.51
N GLY A 318 19.25 -7.68 0.23
CA GLY A 318 20.32 -7.69 1.22
C GLY A 318 20.15 -6.60 2.27
N TYR A 319 19.75 -5.39 1.86
CA TYR A 319 19.40 -4.30 2.77
C TYR A 319 18.24 -4.68 3.70
N ILE A 320 17.17 -5.28 3.16
CA ILE A 320 15.99 -5.68 3.94
C ILE A 320 16.37 -6.71 5.01
N LEU A 321 17.12 -7.75 4.62
CA LEU A 321 17.58 -8.74 5.59
C LEU A 321 18.51 -8.10 6.61
N PHE A 322 19.42 -7.23 6.18
CA PHE A 322 20.31 -6.52 7.09
C PHE A 322 19.55 -5.69 8.13
N ILE A 323 18.57 -4.87 7.73
CA ILE A 323 17.83 -4.03 8.68
C ILE A 323 16.96 -4.85 9.63
N GLN A 324 16.36 -5.94 9.14
CA GLN A 324 15.58 -6.86 9.97
C GLN A 324 16.45 -7.48 11.08
N PHE A 325 17.61 -8.05 10.74
CA PHE A 325 18.49 -8.66 11.73
C PHE A 325 19.28 -7.64 12.57
N ALA A 326 19.67 -6.50 11.99
CA ALA A 326 20.34 -5.43 12.74
C ALA A 326 19.42 -4.82 13.81
N SER A 327 18.13 -4.68 13.51
CA SER A 327 17.13 -4.20 14.49
C SER A 327 16.99 -5.14 15.70
N ALA A 328 17.21 -6.45 15.51
CA ALA A 328 17.26 -7.44 16.59
C ALA A 328 18.43 -7.20 17.55
N HIS A 329 19.59 -6.80 17.02
CA HIS A 329 20.80 -6.61 17.80
C HIS A 329 20.86 -5.25 18.49
N LEU A 330 20.31 -4.20 17.88
CA LEU A 330 20.28 -2.84 18.43
C LEU A 330 19.39 -2.73 19.68
N THR A 331 18.38 -3.58 19.81
CA THR A 331 17.49 -3.62 20.99
C THR A 331 18.04 -4.42 22.17
N LEU A 332 19.01 -5.32 21.95
CA LEU A 332 19.68 -6.07 23.02
C LEU A 332 20.82 -5.29 23.70
N ALA A 333 21.24 -4.17 23.11
CA ALA A 333 22.39 -3.37 23.56
C ALA A 333 22.01 -2.08 24.32
N GLY A 334 20.72 -1.80 24.51
CA GLY A 334 20.18 -0.68 25.29
C GLY A 334 19.41 -1.16 26.51
#